data_AF-A0A8X8CCL9-F1
#
_entry.id   AF-A0A8X8CCL9-F1
#
_cell.length_a   1.000
_cell.length_b   1.000
_cell.length_c   1.000
_cell.angle_alpha   90.00
_cell.angle_beta   90.00
_cell.angle_gamma   90.00
#
_symmetry.space_group_name_H-M   'P 1'
#
loop_
_entity.id
_entity.type
_entity.pdbx_description
1 polymer ?
#
loop_
_entity_poly.entity_id
_entity_poly.type
_entity_poly.pdbx_seq_one_letter_code
_entity_poly.pdbx_strand_id
1 'polypeptide(L)'
;MAASSSSDESSQRSVLFVRMIHFGIEVGVAMKAMAFWIWLETQGFQEIMRKILLHDDRFLTLLAKEAEDILSFLKQLSKNPISPDLMRFTPKLAEHFLSLNVILADKENALKGITEIYNGVCCVVLKDILERMGKQIIEGNVFSPLQKVKKLGSEKDGSRAKPIAPYAGSRLNPSAKEWNPVTERAAEENRCLFLTFSNGYPLTESQISRFFTMNYGSCVERVYVHWPEPKDQGAPPLFGKVVFTASYIPAMILNGKTEAKFWVDAKPLWGKRFKPKKRSGYK
;
A
#
# COMPACT_ATOMS: atom_id res chain seq x y z
N MET A 1 27.80 -3.85 3.72
CA MET A 1 27.03 -3.04 4.69
C MET A 1 25.55 -3.44 4.85
N ALA A 2 25.08 -4.58 4.30
CA ALA A 2 23.67 -4.98 4.38
C ALA A 2 23.31 -5.86 5.61
N ALA A 3 24.29 -6.35 6.37
CA ALA A 3 24.05 -7.27 7.50
C ALA A 3 23.60 -6.55 8.79
N SER A 4 23.87 -5.25 8.92
CA SER A 4 23.53 -4.46 10.10
C SER A 4 22.06 -4.02 10.14
N SER A 5 21.40 -3.87 9.00
CA SER A 5 19.98 -3.50 8.96
C SER A 5 19.05 -4.68 9.30
N SER A 6 19.38 -5.91 8.89
CA SER A 6 18.52 -7.07 9.18
C SER A 6 18.50 -7.45 10.66
N SER A 7 19.62 -7.27 11.38
CA SER A 7 19.68 -7.53 12.82
C SER A 7 18.90 -6.49 13.63
N ASP A 8 18.95 -5.22 13.21
CA ASP A 8 18.25 -4.13 13.90
C ASP A 8 16.73 -4.23 13.72
N GLU A 9 16.26 -4.51 12.50
CA GLU A 9 14.83 -4.73 12.19
C GLU A 9 14.22 -5.92 12.96
N SER A 10 14.95 -7.04 13.06
CA SER A 10 14.52 -8.20 13.85
C SER A 10 14.44 -7.86 15.35
N SER A 11 15.30 -6.95 15.81
CA SER A 11 15.32 -6.47 17.19
C SER A 11 14.10 -5.59 17.49
N GLN A 12 13.81 -4.62 16.62
CA GLN A 12 12.64 -3.73 16.76
C GLN A 12 11.32 -4.49 16.82
N ARG A 13 11.14 -5.48 15.93
CA ARG A 13 9.94 -6.33 15.90
C ARG A 13 9.74 -7.11 17.19
N SER A 14 10.84 -7.63 17.76
CA SER A 14 10.81 -8.38 19.02
C SER A 14 10.47 -7.48 20.21
N VAL A 15 11.08 -6.29 20.28
CA VAL A 15 10.82 -5.29 21.34
C VAL A 15 9.37 -4.82 21.31
N LEU A 16 8.85 -4.49 20.13
CA LEU A 16 7.46 -4.04 19.99
C LEU A 16 6.48 -5.13 20.42
N PHE A 17 6.72 -6.38 20.01
CA PHE A 17 5.86 -7.50 20.39
C PHE A 17 5.85 -7.72 21.92
N VAL A 18 7.02 -7.79 22.55
CA VAL A 18 7.11 -7.94 24.03
C VAL A 18 6.40 -6.79 24.75
N ARG A 19 6.57 -5.56 24.27
CA ARG A 19 5.91 -4.37 24.82
C ARG A 19 4.38 -4.50 24.78
N MET A 20 3.81 -4.95 23.66
CA MET A 20 2.37 -5.19 23.54
C MET A 20 1.86 -6.22 24.57
N ILE A 21 2.59 -7.33 24.74
CA ILE A 21 2.19 -8.39 25.68
C ILE A 21 2.31 -7.92 27.14
N HIS A 22 3.36 -7.19 27.49
CA HIS A 22 3.53 -6.61 28.83
C HIS A 22 2.41 -5.62 29.19
N PHE A 23 1.95 -4.84 28.21
CA PHE A 23 0.85 -3.90 28.40
C PHE A 23 -0.54 -4.58 28.42
N GLY A 24 -0.60 -5.90 28.20
CA GLY A 24 -1.84 -6.68 28.30
C GLY A 24 -2.62 -6.82 26.99
N ILE A 25 -2.02 -6.50 25.85
CA ILE A 25 -2.62 -6.86 24.55
C ILE A 25 -2.59 -8.38 24.41
N GLU A 26 -3.73 -8.96 24.06
CA GLU A 26 -3.86 -10.40 23.85
C GLU A 26 -2.88 -10.89 22.78
N VAL A 27 -2.23 -12.03 23.03
CA VAL A 27 -1.21 -12.60 22.14
C VAL A 27 -1.71 -12.74 20.70
N GLY A 28 -2.94 -13.23 20.51
CA GLY A 28 -3.53 -13.38 19.17
C GLY A 28 -3.69 -12.05 18.44
N VAL A 29 -4.12 -11.00 19.14
CA VAL A 29 -4.27 -9.64 18.60
C VAL A 29 -2.89 -9.06 18.27
N ALA A 30 -1.92 -9.21 19.18
CA ALA A 30 -0.55 -8.76 18.99
C ALA A 30 0.10 -9.43 17.76
N MET A 31 -0.05 -10.75 17.58
CA MET A 31 0.49 -11.45 16.41
C MET A 31 -0.17 -11.00 15.10
N LYS A 32 -1.49 -10.80 15.10
CA LYS A 32 -2.23 -10.25 13.96
C LYS A 32 -1.74 -8.84 13.58
N ALA A 33 -1.58 -7.97 14.58
CA ALA A 33 -1.08 -6.62 14.39
C ALA A 33 0.36 -6.60 13.85
N MET A 34 1.25 -7.42 14.41
CA MET A 34 2.62 -7.58 13.88
C MET A 34 2.62 -8.05 12.43
N ALA A 35 1.83 -9.07 12.08
CA ALA A 35 1.77 -9.58 10.72
C ALA A 35 1.31 -8.49 9.73
N PHE A 36 0.32 -7.70 10.13
CA PHE A 36 -0.16 -6.57 9.34
C PHE A 36 0.90 -5.49 9.15
N TRP A 37 1.58 -5.04 10.20
CA TRP A 37 2.59 -3.97 10.08
C TRP A 37 3.83 -4.43 9.31
N ILE A 38 4.31 -5.66 9.52
CA ILE A 38 5.39 -6.25 8.71
C ILE A 38 4.97 -6.31 7.25
N TRP A 39 3.72 -6.69 6.97
CA TRP A 39 3.20 -6.68 5.61
C TRP A 39 3.18 -5.27 5.01
N LEU A 40 2.76 -4.25 5.76
CA LEU A 40 2.80 -2.87 5.28
C LEU A 40 4.21 -2.41 4.92
N GLU A 41 5.26 -2.84 5.64
CA GLU A 41 6.65 -2.55 5.25
C GLU A 41 6.97 -3.11 3.85
N THR A 42 6.48 -4.32 3.52
CA THR A 42 6.63 -4.90 2.17
C THR A 42 5.88 -4.12 1.11
N GLN A 43 4.81 -3.43 1.50
CA GLN A 43 4.05 -2.56 0.61
C GLN A 43 4.69 -1.19 0.45
N GLY A 44 5.68 -0.87 1.30
CA GLY A 44 6.54 0.30 1.23
C GLY A 44 6.41 1.26 2.42
N PHE A 45 5.58 0.98 3.43
CA PHE A 45 5.48 1.80 4.65
C PHE A 45 6.76 1.68 5.48
N GLN A 46 7.80 2.41 5.08
CA GLN A 46 9.11 2.38 5.73
C GLN A 46 9.01 2.88 7.16
N GLU A 47 9.83 2.30 8.05
CA GLU A 47 10.00 2.72 9.44
C GLU A 47 8.72 2.66 10.30
N ILE A 48 7.69 1.90 9.88
CA ILE A 48 6.43 1.83 10.62
C ILE A 48 6.67 1.30 12.04
N MET A 49 7.49 0.26 12.20
CA MET A 49 7.81 -0.33 13.51
C MET A 49 8.52 0.68 14.43
N ARG A 50 9.56 1.34 13.92
CA ARG A 50 10.27 2.38 14.65
C ARG A 50 9.34 3.50 15.10
N LYS A 51 8.43 3.94 14.24
CA LYS A 51 7.49 5.01 14.56
C LYS A 51 6.43 4.59 15.56
N ILE A 52 5.93 3.35 15.48
CA ILE A 52 5.03 2.79 16.51
C ILE A 52 5.74 2.77 17.87
N LEU A 53 7.00 2.34 17.92
CA LEU A 53 7.79 2.29 19.14
C LEU A 53 7.99 3.65 19.83
N LEU A 54 7.94 4.77 19.07
CA LEU A 54 8.06 6.12 19.61
C LEU A 54 6.79 6.63 20.33
N HIS A 55 5.66 5.96 20.15
CA HIS A 55 4.40 6.36 20.78
C HIS A 55 4.17 5.68 22.14
N ASP A 56 3.23 6.21 22.93
CA ASP A 56 2.86 5.64 24.23
C ASP A 56 2.03 4.35 24.09
N ASP A 57 1.89 3.62 25.20
CA ASP A 57 1.20 2.32 25.19
C ASP A 57 -0.29 2.44 24.85
N ARG A 58 -0.92 3.58 25.17
CA ARG A 58 -2.32 3.85 24.83
C ARG A 58 -2.50 3.94 23.32
N PHE A 59 -1.60 4.63 22.63
CA PHE A 59 -1.60 4.72 21.18
C PHE A 59 -1.32 3.36 20.53
N LEU A 60 -0.43 2.57 21.13
CA LEU A 60 -0.16 1.19 20.68
C LEU A 60 -1.41 0.31 20.74
N THR A 61 -2.22 0.42 21.80
CA THR A 61 -3.51 -0.30 21.88
C THR A 61 -4.48 0.15 20.79
N LEU A 62 -4.57 1.45 20.51
CA LEU A 62 -5.42 1.97 19.43
C LEU A 62 -4.98 1.44 18.06
N LEU A 63 -3.67 1.39 17.80
CA LEU A 63 -3.12 0.84 16.57
C LEU A 63 -3.37 -0.67 16.43
N ALA A 64 -3.19 -1.44 17.51
CA ALA A 64 -3.47 -2.87 17.50
C ALA A 64 -4.96 -3.15 17.24
N LYS A 65 -5.85 -2.33 17.82
CA LYS A 65 -7.30 -2.41 17.57
C LYS A 65 -7.63 -2.07 16.12
N GLU A 66 -7.03 -1.01 15.58
CA GLU A 66 -7.20 -0.63 14.18
C GLU A 66 -6.75 -1.77 13.23
N ALA A 67 -5.61 -2.39 13.49
CA ALA A 67 -5.11 -3.52 12.70
C ALA A 67 -6.10 -4.70 12.73
N GLU A 68 -6.68 -5.00 13.90
CA GLU A 68 -7.69 -6.05 14.02
C GLU A 68 -8.98 -5.73 13.27
N ASP A 69 -9.45 -4.49 13.34
CA ASP A 69 -10.65 -4.05 12.62
C ASP A 69 -10.45 -4.11 11.10
N ILE A 70 -9.27 -3.70 10.61
CA ILE A 70 -8.87 -3.86 9.20
C ILE A 70 -8.86 -5.33 8.80
N LEU A 71 -8.24 -6.21 9.60
CA LEU A 71 -8.19 -7.64 9.31
C LEU A 71 -9.57 -8.28 9.31
N SER A 72 -10.44 -7.91 10.24
CA SER A 72 -11.84 -8.35 10.29
C SER A 72 -12.59 -7.94 9.02
N PHE A 73 -12.41 -6.69 8.59
CA PHE A 73 -12.99 -6.18 7.36
C PHE A 73 -12.47 -6.90 6.11
N LEU A 74 -11.17 -7.19 6.03
CA LEU A 74 -10.59 -7.93 4.91
C LEU A 74 -11.15 -9.35 4.80
N LYS A 75 -11.34 -10.03 5.94
CA LYS A 75 -11.91 -11.38 6.01
C LYS A 75 -13.35 -11.46 5.53
N GLN A 76 -14.12 -10.38 5.67
CA GLN A 76 -15.50 -10.37 5.18
C GLN A 76 -15.57 -10.46 3.65
N LEU A 77 -14.46 -10.19 2.92
CA LEU A 77 -14.36 -10.24 1.45
C LEU A 77 -15.51 -9.52 0.72
N SER A 78 -16.22 -8.63 1.42
CA SER A 78 -17.39 -7.93 0.90
C SER A 78 -16.94 -6.88 -0.10
N LYS A 79 -17.81 -6.47 -1.02
CA LYS A 79 -17.49 -5.38 -1.97
C LYS A 79 -17.56 -3.98 -1.34
N ASN A 80 -17.85 -3.89 -0.04
CA ASN A 80 -17.98 -2.60 0.63
C ASN A 80 -16.65 -1.84 0.60
N PRO A 81 -16.66 -0.52 0.33
CA PRO A 81 -15.48 0.30 0.42
C PRO A 81 -14.99 0.32 1.87
N ILE A 82 -13.68 0.55 2.06
CA ILE A 82 -13.13 0.70 3.41
C ILE A 82 -13.65 2.01 3.98
N SER A 83 -14.25 1.96 5.17
CA SER A 83 -14.66 3.17 5.86
C SER A 83 -13.44 4.03 6.20
N PRO A 84 -13.47 5.36 5.98
CA PRO A 84 -12.41 6.26 6.40
C PRO A 84 -12.08 6.16 7.91
N ASP A 85 -13.05 5.77 8.73
CA ASP A 85 -12.86 5.60 10.17
C ASP A 85 -12.07 4.35 10.55
N LEU A 86 -11.96 3.36 9.65
CA LEU A 86 -11.18 2.14 9.85
C LEU A 86 -9.67 2.38 9.72
N MET A 87 -9.25 3.56 9.23
CA MET A 87 -7.87 3.87 8.87
C MET A 87 -7.40 5.21 9.44
N ARG A 88 -7.62 5.43 10.74
CA ARG A 88 -7.43 6.74 11.37
C ARG A 88 -5.99 7.00 11.79
N PHE A 89 -5.22 5.97 12.13
CA PHE A 89 -3.94 6.07 12.82
C PHE A 89 -2.77 5.56 12.00
N THR A 90 -2.85 4.38 11.39
CA THR A 90 -1.75 3.76 10.64
C THR A 90 -1.23 4.63 9.47
N PRO A 91 -2.09 5.30 8.67
CA PRO A 91 -1.61 6.19 7.60
C PRO A 91 -0.83 7.41 8.09
N LYS A 92 -0.95 7.78 9.37
CA LYS A 92 -0.23 8.93 9.96
C LYS A 92 1.18 8.56 10.42
N LEU A 93 1.47 7.28 10.55
CA LEU A 93 2.76 6.80 11.03
C LEU A 93 3.81 6.92 9.95
N ALA A 94 3.64 6.23 8.82
CA ALA A 94 4.66 6.17 7.79
C ALA A 94 4.24 6.95 6.54
N GLU A 95 5.17 7.76 6.02
CA GLU A 95 5.02 8.32 4.68
C GLU A 95 5.07 7.15 3.71
N HIS A 96 4.09 7.11 2.82
CA HIS A 96 4.00 6.04 1.85
C HIS A 96 3.57 6.58 0.50
N PHE A 97 4.03 5.89 -0.54
CA PHE A 97 3.77 6.24 -1.91
C PHE A 97 2.34 5.87 -2.37
N LEU A 98 1.70 4.93 -1.67
CA LEU A 98 0.31 4.52 -1.87
C LEU A 98 -0.50 4.74 -0.58
N SER A 99 -1.74 5.20 -0.67
CA SER A 99 -2.63 5.11 0.51
C SER A 99 -2.93 3.65 0.83
N LEU A 100 -3.15 3.38 2.12
CA LEU A 100 -3.66 2.08 2.57
C LEU A 100 -4.95 1.68 1.82
N ASN A 101 -5.81 2.63 1.44
CA ASN A 101 -7.01 2.34 0.65
C ASN A 101 -6.72 1.67 -0.69
N VAL A 102 -5.63 2.06 -1.36
CA VAL A 102 -5.24 1.48 -2.64
C VAL A 102 -4.62 0.10 -2.45
N ILE A 103 -3.79 -0.04 -1.42
CA ILE A 103 -3.10 -1.29 -1.11
C ILE A 103 -4.10 -2.36 -0.64
N LEU A 104 -5.13 -1.95 0.10
CA LEU A 104 -6.20 -2.81 0.60
C LEU A 104 -7.39 -2.93 -0.37
N ALA A 105 -7.33 -2.31 -1.56
CA ALA A 105 -8.38 -2.42 -2.57
C ALA A 105 -8.55 -3.87 -3.06
N ASP A 106 -7.43 -4.58 -3.22
CA ASP A 106 -7.40 -6.00 -3.49
C ASP A 106 -7.35 -6.80 -2.18
N LYS A 107 -8.54 -6.98 -1.59
CA LYS A 107 -8.68 -7.62 -0.27
C LYS A 107 -8.13 -9.04 -0.23
N GLU A 108 -8.25 -9.79 -1.33
CA GLU A 108 -7.79 -11.17 -1.40
C GLU A 108 -6.27 -11.24 -1.38
N ASN A 109 -5.60 -10.43 -2.20
CA ASN A 109 -4.14 -10.37 -2.19
C ASN A 109 -3.58 -9.79 -0.88
N ALA A 110 -4.24 -8.77 -0.30
CA ALA A 110 -3.87 -8.23 1.00
C ALA A 110 -3.98 -9.29 2.10
N LEU A 111 -5.13 -9.97 2.20
CA LEU A 111 -5.35 -11.00 3.20
C LEU A 111 -4.37 -12.17 3.02
N LYS A 112 -4.10 -12.58 1.79
CA LYS A 112 -3.11 -13.61 1.48
C LYS A 112 -1.71 -13.23 1.96
N GLY A 113 -1.23 -12.04 1.60
CA GLY A 113 0.10 -11.57 1.99
C GLY A 113 0.27 -11.44 3.50
N ILE A 114 -0.75 -10.94 4.21
CA ILE A 114 -0.73 -10.86 5.67
C ILE A 114 -0.73 -12.27 6.29
N THR A 115 -1.50 -13.20 5.73
CA THR A 115 -1.55 -14.59 6.21
C THR A 115 -0.21 -15.30 6.01
N GLU A 116 0.47 -15.07 4.89
CA GLU A 116 1.81 -15.61 4.62
C GLU A 116 2.84 -15.11 5.65
N ILE A 117 2.80 -13.83 5.99
CA ILE A 117 3.68 -13.25 7.02
C ILE A 117 3.32 -13.77 8.41
N TYR A 118 2.03 -13.90 8.73
CA TYR A 118 1.59 -14.46 10.01
C TYR A 118 2.15 -15.88 10.19
N ASN A 119 1.95 -16.74 9.19
CA ASN A 119 2.38 -18.14 9.26
C ASN A 119 3.91 -18.30 9.17
N GLY A 120 4.58 -17.51 8.33
CA GLY A 120 6.01 -17.64 8.06
C GLY A 120 6.91 -16.92 9.06
N VAL A 121 6.48 -15.77 9.57
CA VAL A 121 7.28 -14.91 10.46
C VAL A 121 6.72 -14.91 11.87
N CYS A 122 5.45 -14.55 12.07
CA CYS A 122 4.90 -14.39 13.40
C CYS A 122 4.84 -15.71 14.18
N CYS A 123 4.37 -16.80 13.55
CA CYS A 123 4.30 -18.12 14.19
C CYS A 123 5.67 -18.75 14.50
N VAL A 124 6.75 -18.28 13.85
CA VAL A 124 8.11 -18.80 14.08
C VAL A 124 8.84 -17.89 15.06
N VAL A 125 9.04 -16.63 14.67
CA VAL A 125 9.85 -15.66 15.43
C VAL A 125 9.20 -15.28 16.75
N LEU A 126 7.88 -15.08 16.77
CA LEU A 126 7.19 -14.63 17.99
C LEU A 126 6.84 -15.80 18.92
N LYS A 127 6.76 -17.03 18.39
CA LYS A 127 6.57 -18.23 19.22
C LYS A 127 7.76 -18.47 20.13
N ASP A 128 8.98 -18.37 19.61
CA ASP A 128 10.21 -18.47 20.41
C ASP A 128 10.24 -17.42 21.55
N ILE A 129 9.71 -16.21 21.29
CA ILE A 129 9.60 -15.14 22.27
C ILE A 129 8.53 -15.47 23.33
N LEU A 130 7.37 -16.00 22.92
CA LEU A 130 6.30 -16.41 23.84
C LEU A 130 6.74 -17.54 24.77
N GLU A 131 7.47 -18.53 24.24
CA GLU A 131 8.03 -19.63 25.02
C GLU A 131 9.01 -19.10 26.08
N ARG A 132 9.88 -18.15 25.74
CA ARG A 132 10.76 -17.47 26.70
C ARG A 132 10.00 -16.65 27.74
N MET A 133 8.85 -16.10 27.39
CA MET A 133 7.97 -15.37 28.32
C MET A 133 7.06 -16.29 29.16
N GLY A 134 7.13 -17.62 28.97
CA GLY A 134 6.27 -18.58 29.66
C GLY A 134 4.79 -18.48 29.29
N LYS A 135 4.47 -17.89 28.12
CA LYS A 135 3.09 -17.70 27.64
C LYS A 135 2.77 -18.76 26.58
N GLN A 136 1.63 -19.42 26.68
CA GLN A 136 1.15 -20.37 25.66
C GLN A 136 0.13 -19.73 24.72
N ILE A 137 0.14 -20.17 23.47
CA ILE A 137 -0.90 -19.86 22.49
C ILE A 137 -2.06 -20.82 22.75
N ILE A 138 -3.24 -20.30 23.06
CA ILE A 138 -4.47 -21.07 22.83
C ILE A 138 -4.70 -20.96 21.33
N GLU A 139 -4.39 -22.02 20.58
CA GLU A 139 -4.59 -22.06 19.12
C GLU A 139 -6.08 -21.93 18.80
N GLY A 140 -6.57 -20.69 18.77
CA GLY A 140 -7.80 -20.36 18.07
C GLY A 140 -7.53 -20.44 16.57
N ASN A 141 -8.45 -21.02 15.81
CA ASN A 141 -8.48 -21.02 14.33
C ASN A 141 -8.53 -19.58 13.76
N VAL A 142 -7.45 -18.79 13.86
CA VAL A 142 -7.45 -17.35 13.51
C VAL A 142 -7.34 -17.13 12.00
N PHE A 143 -6.62 -17.99 11.28
CA PHE A 143 -6.58 -18.02 9.82
C PHE A 143 -6.78 -19.47 9.36
N SER A 144 -8.04 -19.95 9.37
CA SER A 144 -8.33 -21.18 8.65
C SER A 144 -7.91 -21.01 7.18
N PRO A 145 -7.33 -22.04 6.54
CA PRO A 145 -7.03 -21.97 5.12
C PRO A 145 -8.29 -21.55 4.39
N LEU A 146 -8.19 -20.50 3.55
CA LEU A 146 -9.21 -20.12 2.58
C LEU A 146 -9.82 -21.40 2.02
N GLN A 147 -11.12 -21.62 2.24
CA GLN A 147 -11.82 -22.80 1.77
C GLN A 147 -11.49 -22.95 0.29
N LYS A 148 -10.71 -24.00 -0.05
CA LYS A 148 -10.48 -24.41 -1.42
C LYS A 148 -11.85 -24.53 -2.06
N VAL A 149 -12.12 -23.67 -3.03
CA VAL A 149 -13.24 -23.82 -3.97
C VAL A 149 -13.25 -25.29 -4.40
N LYS A 150 -14.36 -25.99 -4.14
CA LYS A 150 -14.64 -27.33 -4.67
C LYS A 150 -14.39 -27.30 -6.18
N LYS A 151 -13.22 -27.77 -6.62
CA LYS A 151 -13.06 -28.29 -7.98
C LYS A 151 -13.59 -29.72 -7.94
N LEU A 152 -14.81 -29.86 -8.46
CA LEU A 152 -15.36 -31.12 -8.91
C LEU A 152 -14.47 -31.62 -10.07
N GLY A 153 -13.94 -32.84 -9.95
CA GLY A 153 -13.36 -33.56 -11.09
C GLY A 153 -11.99 -34.18 -10.87
N SER A 154 -12.03 -35.38 -10.30
CA SER A 154 -11.26 -36.61 -10.61
C SER A 154 -9.75 -36.60 -10.86
N GLU A 155 -9.12 -37.52 -10.15
CA GLU A 155 -7.77 -38.07 -10.22
C GLU A 155 -7.25 -38.37 -11.64
N LYS A 156 -5.93 -38.19 -11.86
CA LYS A 156 -4.96 -39.31 -11.84
C LYS A 156 -3.51 -38.86 -12.01
N ASP A 157 -2.68 -39.63 -11.34
CA ASP A 157 -1.31 -40.04 -11.68
C ASP A 157 -0.12 -39.29 -11.08
N GLY A 158 0.75 -40.09 -10.47
CA GLY A 158 1.87 -39.67 -9.64
C GLY A 158 3.13 -39.35 -10.44
N SER A 159 3.99 -38.54 -9.84
CA SER A 159 5.44 -38.57 -10.11
C SER A 159 6.21 -37.76 -9.07
N ARG A 160 6.91 -38.50 -8.20
CA ARG A 160 8.28 -38.29 -7.70
C ARG A 160 8.77 -36.84 -7.51
N ALA A 161 8.90 -36.44 -6.24
CA ALA A 161 9.55 -35.22 -5.81
C ALA A 161 11.01 -35.11 -6.32
N LYS A 162 11.39 -33.93 -6.82
CA LYS A 162 12.79 -33.50 -6.99
C LYS A 162 13.13 -32.42 -5.94
N PRO A 163 14.40 -32.34 -5.47
CA PRO A 163 14.79 -31.42 -4.41
C PRO A 163 14.77 -29.96 -4.86
N ILE A 164 14.42 -29.09 -3.91
CA ILE A 164 14.39 -27.63 -4.02
C ILE A 164 15.82 -27.10 -4.21
N ALA A 165 16.07 -26.41 -5.32
CA ALA A 165 17.31 -25.68 -5.54
C ALA A 165 17.32 -24.39 -4.69
N PRO A 166 18.46 -24.01 -4.08
CA PRO A 166 18.56 -22.81 -3.26
C PRO A 166 18.50 -21.54 -4.13
N TYR A 167 17.77 -20.55 -3.61
CA TYR A 167 17.71 -19.13 -3.98
C TYR A 167 18.56 -18.71 -5.20
N ALA A 168 17.87 -18.49 -6.32
CA ALA A 168 18.43 -17.77 -7.46
C ALA A 168 18.87 -16.37 -7.02
N GLY A 169 20.15 -16.06 -7.21
CA GLY A 169 20.76 -14.77 -6.91
C GLY A 169 20.04 -13.59 -7.57
N SER A 170 20.14 -12.44 -6.93
CA SER A 170 19.63 -11.15 -7.42
C SER A 170 20.05 -10.92 -8.88
N ARG A 171 19.08 -10.62 -9.74
CA ARG A 171 19.30 -10.32 -11.18
C ARG A 171 19.75 -8.87 -11.43
N LEU A 172 20.14 -8.15 -10.38
CA LEU A 172 20.56 -6.76 -10.49
C LEU A 172 22.03 -6.69 -10.90
N ASN A 173 22.34 -5.84 -11.87
CA ASN A 173 23.73 -5.58 -12.27
C ASN A 173 24.46 -4.85 -11.12
N PRO A 174 25.51 -5.42 -10.51
CA PRO A 174 26.26 -4.79 -9.41
C PRO A 174 27.01 -3.52 -9.86
N SER A 175 27.05 -3.26 -11.17
CA SER A 175 27.71 -2.12 -11.81
C SER A 175 26.71 -1.05 -12.29
N ALA A 176 25.43 -1.12 -11.88
CA ALA A 176 24.44 -0.12 -12.25
C ALA A 176 24.80 1.24 -11.62
N LYS A 177 24.85 2.29 -12.45
CA LYS A 177 25.07 3.66 -11.99
C LYS A 177 23.98 4.05 -10.99
N GLU A 178 24.38 4.71 -9.91
CA GLU A 178 23.48 5.22 -8.88
C GLU A 178 22.49 6.24 -9.50
N TRP A 179 21.18 6.01 -9.29
CA TRP A 179 20.14 6.85 -9.86
C TRP A 179 20.16 8.24 -9.22
N ASN A 180 20.34 9.28 -10.04
CA ASN A 180 20.35 10.66 -9.57
C ASN A 180 18.97 11.34 -9.85
N PRO A 181 18.17 11.66 -8.80
CA PRO A 181 16.84 12.25 -8.93
C PRO A 181 16.80 13.66 -9.54
N VAL A 182 17.95 14.33 -9.67
CA VAL A 182 18.07 15.68 -10.21
C VAL A 182 18.43 15.66 -11.71
N THR A 183 19.35 14.78 -12.12
CA THR A 183 19.81 14.69 -13.52
C THR A 183 19.10 13.63 -14.35
N GLU A 184 18.56 12.58 -13.74
CA GLU A 184 17.84 11.48 -14.41
C GLU A 184 16.32 11.59 -14.21
N ARG A 185 15.84 12.78 -13.85
CA ARG A 185 14.42 13.06 -13.66
C ARG A 185 13.69 12.92 -14.99
N ALA A 186 12.73 12.00 -15.04
CA ALA A 186 11.89 11.81 -16.21
C ALA A 186 11.18 13.12 -16.61
N ALA A 187 11.07 13.37 -17.91
CA ALA A 187 10.33 14.51 -18.45
C ALA A 187 8.90 14.58 -17.86
N GLU A 188 8.35 15.78 -17.66
CA GLU A 188 7.01 15.96 -17.05
C GLU A 188 5.92 15.12 -17.71
N GLU A 189 6.01 14.95 -19.03
CA GLU A 189 5.11 14.12 -19.83
C GLU A 189 5.04 12.66 -19.37
N ASN A 190 6.15 12.12 -18.84
CA ASN A 190 6.23 10.77 -18.29
C ASN A 190 5.77 10.68 -16.84
N ARG A 191 5.54 11.82 -16.19
CA ARG A 191 5.17 11.94 -14.76
C ARG A 191 3.81 12.58 -14.58
N CYS A 192 2.94 12.60 -15.59
CA CYS A 192 1.66 13.32 -15.50
C CYS A 192 0.45 12.49 -15.92
N LEU A 193 -0.70 12.87 -15.38
CA LEU A 193 -2.01 12.44 -15.83
C LEU A 193 -2.74 13.63 -16.44
N PHE A 194 -3.42 13.37 -17.55
CA PHE A 194 -4.42 14.27 -18.09
C PHE A 194 -5.75 14.01 -17.39
N LEU A 195 -6.40 15.08 -16.96
CA LEU A 195 -7.62 15.05 -16.18
C LEU A 195 -8.77 15.59 -17.02
N THR A 196 -9.93 14.94 -16.98
CA THR A 196 -11.19 15.48 -17.53
C THR A 196 -12.26 15.50 -16.45
N PHE A 197 -12.96 16.62 -16.36
CA PHE A 197 -14.06 16.84 -15.43
C PHE A 197 -15.36 16.44 -16.12
N SER A 198 -16.26 15.78 -15.40
CA SER A 198 -17.60 15.58 -15.95
C SER A 198 -18.34 16.92 -16.05
N ASN A 199 -19.20 17.03 -17.06
CA ASN A 199 -19.90 18.28 -17.37
C ASN A 199 -20.64 18.81 -16.14
N GLY A 200 -20.44 20.11 -15.82
CA GLY A 200 -21.05 20.77 -14.67
C GLY A 200 -20.34 20.57 -13.31
N TYR A 201 -19.27 19.77 -13.23
CA TYR A 201 -18.55 19.51 -11.97
C TYR A 201 -17.06 19.86 -12.05
N PRO A 202 -16.70 21.14 -12.26
CA PRO A 202 -15.31 21.54 -12.29
C PRO A 202 -14.63 21.31 -10.93
N LEU A 203 -13.38 20.88 -10.99
CA LEU A 203 -12.51 20.70 -9.83
C LEU A 203 -11.41 21.76 -9.84
N THR A 204 -11.12 22.30 -8.66
CA THR A 204 -10.03 23.25 -8.46
C THR A 204 -8.68 22.54 -8.31
N GLU A 205 -7.60 23.28 -8.52
CA GLU A 205 -6.23 22.76 -8.34
C GLU A 205 -6.00 22.22 -6.93
N SER A 206 -6.51 22.91 -5.91
CA SER A 206 -6.40 22.51 -4.50
C SER A 206 -7.16 21.21 -4.21
N GLN A 207 -8.36 21.03 -4.77
CA GLN A 207 -9.13 19.78 -4.62
C GLN A 207 -8.41 18.59 -5.26
N ILE A 208 -7.87 18.79 -6.45
CA ILE A 208 -7.11 17.75 -7.17
C ILE A 208 -5.83 17.42 -6.41
N SER A 209 -5.06 18.44 -5.99
CA SER A 209 -3.83 18.27 -5.24
C SER A 209 -4.09 17.54 -3.92
N ARG A 210 -5.10 17.98 -3.17
CA ARG A 210 -5.51 17.35 -1.91
C ARG A 210 -5.94 15.90 -2.13
N PHE A 211 -6.75 15.62 -3.14
CA PHE A 211 -7.19 14.26 -3.45
C PHE A 211 -6.00 13.34 -3.72
N PHE A 212 -5.10 13.71 -4.62
CA PHE A 212 -3.96 12.87 -4.94
C PHE A 212 -3.00 12.75 -3.74
N THR A 213 -2.83 13.82 -2.97
CA THR A 213 -1.97 13.81 -1.79
C THR A 213 -2.52 12.91 -0.68
N MET A 214 -3.83 12.97 -0.42
CA MET A 214 -4.48 12.15 0.60
C MET A 214 -4.55 10.66 0.20
N ASN A 215 -4.67 10.36 -1.10
CA ASN A 215 -4.82 8.98 -1.58
C ASN A 215 -3.51 8.33 -2.04
N TYR A 216 -2.44 9.09 -2.27
CA TYR A 216 -1.18 8.57 -2.82
C TYR A 216 0.07 9.24 -2.20
N GLY A 217 -0.07 9.88 -1.04
CA GLY A 217 1.05 10.52 -0.33
C GLY A 217 1.54 11.81 -0.99
N SER A 218 2.68 12.37 -0.52
CA SER A 218 3.27 13.61 -1.04
C SER A 218 3.87 13.41 -2.44
N CYS A 219 2.99 13.22 -3.42
CA CYS A 219 3.32 12.76 -4.77
C CYS A 219 3.01 13.82 -5.83
N VAL A 220 2.24 14.86 -5.49
CA VAL A 220 1.84 15.94 -6.40
C VAL A 220 2.92 17.01 -6.43
N GLU A 221 3.44 17.30 -7.61
CA GLU A 221 4.38 18.40 -7.84
C GLU A 221 3.60 19.67 -8.22
N ARG A 222 2.72 19.58 -9.23
CA ARG A 222 1.93 20.71 -9.73
C ARG A 222 0.61 20.24 -10.33
N VAL A 223 -0.42 21.08 -10.24
CA VAL A 223 -1.71 20.88 -10.92
C VAL A 223 -1.97 22.08 -11.84
N TYR A 224 -2.52 21.81 -13.01
CA TYR A 224 -2.97 22.80 -13.97
C TYR A 224 -4.44 22.55 -14.27
N VAL A 225 -5.29 23.56 -14.12
CA VAL A 225 -6.69 23.52 -14.58
C VAL A 225 -6.84 24.45 -15.78
N HIS A 226 -7.29 23.91 -16.91
CA HIS A 226 -7.44 24.70 -18.14
C HIS A 226 -8.79 25.40 -18.16
N TRP A 227 -8.74 26.72 -17.94
CA TRP A 227 -9.90 27.59 -18.04
C TRP A 227 -10.13 27.99 -19.50
N PRO A 228 -11.38 27.97 -20.00
CA PRO A 228 -11.71 28.48 -21.33
C PRO A 228 -11.37 29.96 -21.43
N GLU A 229 -10.82 30.38 -22.58
CA GLU A 229 -10.65 31.78 -22.94
C GLU A 229 -11.68 32.16 -24.01
N PRO A 230 -12.33 33.35 -23.93
CA PRO A 230 -12.24 34.33 -22.85
C PRO A 230 -13.01 33.90 -21.59
N LYS A 231 -12.48 34.26 -20.42
CA LYS A 231 -13.07 33.92 -19.09
C LYS A 231 -14.49 34.46 -18.91
N ASP A 232 -14.88 35.44 -19.73
CA ASP A 232 -16.16 36.16 -19.64
C ASP A 232 -17.37 35.35 -20.12
N GLN A 233 -17.15 34.18 -20.75
CA GLN A 233 -18.26 33.32 -21.22
C GLN A 233 -18.84 32.41 -20.11
N GLY A 234 -18.28 32.43 -18.89
CA GLY A 234 -18.81 31.68 -17.74
C GLY A 234 -18.73 30.15 -17.87
N ALA A 235 -18.08 29.62 -18.91
CA ALA A 235 -17.96 28.19 -19.14
C ALA A 235 -17.00 27.54 -18.10
N PRO A 236 -17.40 26.43 -17.46
CA PRO A 236 -16.55 25.75 -16.49
C PRO A 236 -15.36 25.07 -17.17
N PRO A 237 -14.22 24.89 -16.47
CA PRO A 237 -13.09 24.14 -16.99
C PRO A 237 -13.50 22.68 -17.21
N LEU A 238 -13.02 22.10 -18.31
CA LEU A 238 -13.36 20.74 -18.72
C LEU A 238 -12.21 19.75 -18.52
N PHE A 239 -10.97 20.24 -18.45
CA PHE A 239 -9.80 19.41 -18.32
C PHE A 239 -8.66 20.08 -17.56
N GLY A 240 -7.73 19.26 -17.12
CA GLY A 240 -6.54 19.67 -16.39
C GLY A 240 -5.39 18.70 -16.59
N LYS A 241 -4.28 18.97 -15.91
CA LYS A 241 -3.09 18.12 -15.87
C LYS A 241 -2.56 18.11 -14.44
N VAL A 242 -2.21 16.93 -13.93
CA VAL A 242 -1.46 16.80 -12.68
C VAL A 242 -0.09 16.23 -13.00
N VAL A 243 0.96 16.88 -12.50
CA VAL A 243 2.35 16.45 -12.58
C VAL A 243 2.76 15.91 -11.22
N PHE A 244 3.40 14.75 -11.22
CA PHE A 244 3.78 14.02 -10.02
C PHE A 244 5.29 13.94 -9.87
N THR A 245 5.79 13.80 -8.64
CA THR A 245 7.23 13.84 -8.32
C THR A 245 8.08 12.75 -8.99
N ALA A 246 7.47 11.65 -9.45
CA ALA A 246 8.12 10.50 -10.07
C ALA A 246 7.31 9.89 -11.23
N SER A 247 8.01 9.25 -12.18
CA SER A 247 7.43 8.70 -13.42
C SER A 247 6.60 7.43 -13.25
N TYR A 248 6.76 6.71 -12.15
CA TYR A 248 5.98 5.51 -11.88
C TYR A 248 4.60 5.82 -11.26
N ILE A 249 4.39 7.03 -10.73
CA ILE A 249 3.14 7.48 -10.10
C ILE A 249 1.93 7.34 -11.03
N PRO A 250 1.95 7.87 -12.28
CA PRO A 250 0.81 7.74 -13.19
C PRO A 250 0.45 6.28 -13.49
N ALA A 251 1.44 5.42 -13.71
CA ALA A 251 1.22 4.01 -14.04
C ALA A 251 0.59 3.26 -12.86
N MET A 252 1.02 3.58 -11.64
CA MET A 252 0.48 3.03 -10.42
C MET A 252 -0.95 3.52 -10.15
N ILE A 253 -1.21 4.82 -10.26
CA ILE A 253 -2.56 5.40 -10.05
C ILE A 253 -3.57 4.78 -11.02
N LEU A 254 -3.15 4.49 -12.25
CA LEU A 254 -4.00 3.83 -13.25
C LEU A 254 -4.04 2.31 -13.11
N ASN A 255 -3.25 1.71 -12.22
CA ASN A 255 -3.14 0.27 -11.98
C ASN A 255 -3.04 -0.57 -13.27
N GLY A 256 -2.10 -0.19 -14.15
CA GLY A 256 -1.87 -0.86 -15.44
C GLY A 256 -2.90 -0.55 -16.54
N LYS A 257 -3.94 0.25 -16.25
CA LYS A 257 -4.90 0.73 -17.26
C LYS A 257 -4.43 2.01 -17.95
N THR A 258 -5.09 2.40 -19.02
CA THR A 258 -4.82 3.67 -19.73
C THR A 258 -5.57 4.86 -19.14
N GLU A 259 -6.67 4.58 -18.44
CA GLU A 259 -7.53 5.56 -17.79
C GLU A 259 -8.22 4.98 -16.54
N ALA A 260 -8.62 5.86 -15.63
CA ALA A 260 -9.34 5.51 -14.41
C ALA A 260 -10.31 6.64 -14.03
N LYS A 261 -11.43 6.26 -13.41
CA LYS A 261 -12.42 7.18 -12.86
C LYS A 261 -12.23 7.27 -11.35
N PHE A 262 -12.23 8.49 -10.83
CA PHE A 262 -12.08 8.85 -9.43
C PHE A 262 -13.29 9.67 -8.97
N TRP A 263 -13.46 9.74 -7.66
CA TRP A 263 -14.46 10.59 -7.01
C TRP A 263 -13.72 11.56 -6.06
N VAL A 264 -13.80 12.85 -6.36
CA VAL A 264 -13.14 13.93 -5.62
C VAL A 264 -14.22 14.86 -5.07
N ASP A 265 -14.38 14.94 -3.75
CA ASP A 265 -15.42 15.76 -3.11
C ASP A 265 -16.82 15.53 -3.75
N ALA A 266 -17.19 14.26 -3.93
CA ALA A 266 -18.41 13.80 -4.62
C ALA A 266 -18.53 14.18 -6.12
N LYS A 267 -17.49 14.75 -6.72
CA LYS A 267 -17.41 15.06 -8.16
C LYS A 267 -16.62 14.00 -8.92
N PRO A 268 -17.11 13.48 -10.05
CA PRO A 268 -16.38 12.51 -10.86
C PRO A 268 -15.22 13.17 -11.61
N LEU A 269 -14.05 12.54 -11.52
CA LEU A 269 -12.82 12.94 -12.20
C LEU A 269 -12.31 11.76 -13.02
N TRP A 270 -11.99 11.99 -14.29
CA TRP A 270 -11.33 10.99 -15.12
C TRP A 270 -9.85 11.34 -15.26
N GLY A 271 -8.98 10.38 -15.02
CA GLY A 271 -7.54 10.52 -15.25
C GLY A 271 -7.09 9.54 -16.33
N LYS A 272 -6.27 10.01 -17.27
CA LYS A 272 -5.67 9.19 -18.33
C LYS A 272 -4.21 9.52 -18.52
N ARG A 273 -3.43 8.55 -19.00
CA ARG A 273 -2.00 8.77 -19.28
C ARG A 273 -1.86 9.87 -20.33
N PHE A 274 -1.02 10.87 -20.04
CA PHE A 274 -0.76 11.93 -21.00
C PHE A 274 0.01 11.35 -22.20
N LYS A 275 -0.52 11.54 -23.41
CA LYS A 275 0.20 11.25 -24.66
C LYS A 275 0.55 12.58 -25.30
N PRO A 276 1.82 12.99 -25.34
CA PRO A 276 2.20 14.17 -26.10
C PRO A 276 1.81 13.95 -27.57
N LYS A 277 1.14 14.92 -28.19
CA LYS A 277 1.00 14.92 -29.66
C LYS A 277 2.42 14.96 -30.23
N LYS A 278 2.81 13.96 -31.04
CA LYS A 278 3.99 14.09 -31.90
C LYS A 278 3.79 15.38 -32.70
N ARG A 279 4.68 16.36 -32.56
CA ARG A 279 4.76 17.44 -33.54
C ARG A 279 5.04 16.76 -34.87
N SER A 280 4.03 16.71 -35.75
CA SER A 280 4.27 16.44 -37.15
C SER A 280 5.19 17.56 -37.62
N GLY A 281 6.47 17.24 -37.80
CA GLY A 281 7.39 18.14 -38.46
C GLY A 281 6.78 18.50 -39.81
N TYR A 282 6.44 19.78 -39.97
CA TYR A 282 6.25 20.33 -41.30
C TYR A 282 7.57 20.09 -42.05
N LYS A 283 7.51 19.24 -43.07
CA LYS A 283 8.47 19.29 -44.18
C LYS A 283 8.08 20.44 -45.08
#